data_AF-A0A3D6A2I1-F1
#
_entry.id   AF-A0A3D6A2I1-F1
#
_cell.length_a   1.000
_cell.length_b   1.000
_cell.length_c   1.000
_cell.angle_alpha   90.00
_cell.angle_beta   90.00
_cell.angle_gamma   90.00
#
_symmetry.space_group_name_H-M   'P 1'
#
loop_
_entity.id
_entity.type
_entity.pdbx_description
1 polymer ?
#
loop_
_entity_poly.entity_id
_entity_poly.type
_entity_poly.pdbx_seq_one_letter_code
_entity_poly.pdbx_strand_id
1 'polypeptide(L)'
;MDKPKNAISPTREENYPEWYQQVVKAADLAENTPVRGCMVIKPWGYGIWENIRDALDVMFKETGHKNAYFPLFIPKSFLQREA
;
A
#
# COMPACT_ATOMS: atom_id res chain seq x y z
N MET A 1 34.42 -2.17 -19.11
CA MET A 1 33.17 -1.52 -19.54
C MET A 1 32.49 -1.00 -18.29
N ASP A 2 32.12 0.28 -18.26
CA ASP A 2 31.40 0.86 -17.13
C ASP A 2 30.00 0.22 -17.02
N LYS A 3 29.50 0.03 -15.79
CA LYS A 3 28.13 -0.46 -15.57
C LYS A 3 27.12 0.57 -16.12
N PRO A 4 25.99 0.13 -16.73
CA PRO A 4 24.96 1.04 -17.21
C PRO A 4 24.41 1.89 -16.06
N LYS A 5 24.25 3.20 -16.30
CA LYS A 5 23.76 4.15 -15.30
C LYS A 5 22.23 4.09 -15.21
N ASN A 6 21.72 3.50 -14.13
CA ASN A 6 20.29 3.38 -13.86
C ASN A 6 19.74 4.61 -13.11
N ALA A 7 18.45 4.91 -13.29
CA ALA A 7 17.77 5.98 -12.55
C ALA A 7 17.65 5.66 -11.04
N ILE A 8 17.61 4.37 -10.70
CA ILE A 8 17.60 3.87 -9.33
C ILE A 8 18.88 3.07 -9.07
N SER A 9 19.50 3.28 -7.91
CA SER A 9 20.63 2.49 -7.41
C SER A 9 20.41 2.23 -5.92
N PRO A 10 20.67 1.01 -5.41
CA PRO A 10 21.20 -0.20 -6.07
C PRO A 10 20.21 -0.83 -7.06
N THR A 11 20.63 -1.79 -7.90
CA THR A 11 19.67 -2.55 -8.72
C THR A 11 18.85 -3.51 -7.86
N ARG A 12 17.77 -4.04 -8.46
CA ARG A 12 16.88 -5.01 -7.83
C ARG A 12 17.63 -6.25 -7.33
N GLU A 13 18.59 -6.74 -8.11
CA GLU A 13 19.39 -7.93 -7.83
C GLU A 13 20.49 -7.66 -6.79
N GLU A 14 21.00 -6.44 -6.72
CA GLU A 14 22.07 -6.05 -5.80
C GLU A 14 21.56 -5.90 -4.36
N ASN A 15 20.42 -5.21 -4.18
CA ASN A 15 19.79 -5.04 -2.87
C ASN A 15 18.30 -4.70 -3.06
N TYR A 16 17.47 -5.74 -3.03
CA TYR A 16 16.04 -5.62 -3.26
C TYR A 16 15.31 -4.69 -2.25
N PRO A 17 15.53 -4.79 -0.92
CA PRO A 17 14.88 -3.90 0.03
C PRO A 17 15.12 -2.41 -0.26
N GLU A 18 16.36 -2.01 -0.48
CA GLU A 18 16.70 -0.61 -0.75
C GLU A 18 16.19 -0.17 -2.12
N TRP A 19 16.38 -1.00 -3.15
CA TRP A 19 15.86 -0.73 -4.49
C TRP A 19 14.34 -0.48 -4.47
N TYR A 20 13.58 -1.28 -3.72
CA TYR A 20 12.13 -1.12 -3.61
C TYR A 20 11.76 0.23 -2.99
N GLN A 21 12.42 0.63 -1.90
CA GLN A 21 12.19 1.94 -1.26
C GLN A 21 12.55 3.10 -2.20
N GLN A 22 13.66 2.97 -2.93
CA GLN A 22 14.07 3.98 -3.91
C GLN A 22 13.07 4.10 -5.06
N VAL A 23 12.54 2.98 -5.57
CA VAL A 23 11.49 2.99 -6.61
C VAL A 23 10.22 3.67 -6.10
N VAL A 24 9.71 3.28 -4.93
CA VAL A 24 8.48 3.85 -4.35
C VAL A 24 8.63 5.36 -4.14
N LYS A 25 9.80 5.80 -3.65
CA LYS A 25 10.11 7.21 -3.42
C LYS A 25 10.25 7.98 -4.74
N ALA A 26 11.04 7.46 -5.68
CA ALA A 26 11.31 8.14 -6.95
C ALA A 26 10.06 8.24 -7.84
N ALA A 27 9.13 7.28 -7.72
CA ALA A 27 7.84 7.30 -8.40
C ALA A 27 6.78 8.14 -7.66
N ASP A 28 7.13 8.81 -6.56
CA ASP A 28 6.24 9.64 -5.76
C ASP A 28 4.99 8.92 -5.22
N LEU A 29 5.13 7.63 -4.88
CA LEU A 29 4.01 6.78 -4.48
C LEU A 29 3.70 6.85 -2.99
N ALA A 30 4.72 6.80 -2.14
CA ALA A 30 4.57 6.83 -0.68
C ALA A 30 5.84 7.33 0.01
N GLU A 31 5.68 7.79 1.24
CA GLU A 31 6.77 8.28 2.09
C GLU A 31 6.66 7.75 3.52
N ASN A 32 7.80 7.57 4.18
CA ASN A 32 7.84 7.09 5.55
C ASN A 32 7.34 8.16 6.53
N THR A 33 6.67 7.72 7.60
CA THR A 33 6.26 8.58 8.71
C THR A 33 7.16 8.38 9.93
N PRO A 34 7.11 9.30 10.92
CA PRO A 34 7.76 9.08 12.21
C PRO A 34 7.19 7.88 12.99
N VAL A 35 5.99 7.39 12.64
CA VAL A 35 5.37 6.24 13.28
C VAL A 35 5.89 4.98 12.61
N ARG A 36 6.60 4.15 13.39
CA ARG A 36 7.16 2.89 12.91
C ARG A 36 6.05 2.00 12.33
N GLY A 37 6.27 1.52 11.11
CA GLY A 37 5.31 0.67 10.40
C GLY A 37 4.22 1.43 9.65
N CYS A 38 4.25 2.77 9.67
CA CYS A 38 3.30 3.61 8.94
C CYS A 38 3.98 4.40 7.82
N MET A 39 3.25 4.57 6.72
CA MET A 39 3.64 5.37 5.55
C MET A 39 2.49 6.30 5.18
N VAL A 40 2.80 7.49 4.68
CA VAL A 40 1.82 8.30 3.93
C VAL A 40 1.81 7.80 2.51
N ILE A 41 0.66 7.35 2.01
CA ILE A 41 0.47 7.04 0.60
C ILE A 41 0.11 8.35 -0.10
N LYS A 42 0.94 8.77 -1.06
CA LYS A 42 0.78 10.03 -1.79
C LYS A 42 -0.32 9.91 -2.85
N PRO A 43 -0.85 11.02 -3.41
CA PRO A 43 -1.96 10.97 -4.35
C PRO A 43 -1.76 10.00 -5.52
N TRP A 44 -0.54 9.96 -6.08
CA TRP A 44 -0.22 9.04 -7.18
C TRP A 44 -0.29 7.56 -6.75
N GLY A 45 0.25 7.23 -5.57
CA GLY A 45 0.15 5.88 -5.01
C GLY A 45 -1.28 5.52 -4.60
N TYR A 46 -2.04 6.50 -4.07
CA TYR A 46 -3.41 6.27 -3.65
C TYR A 46 -4.34 6.06 -4.84
N GLY A 47 -4.11 6.74 -5.97
CA GLY A 47 -4.87 6.52 -7.20
C GLY A 47 -4.81 5.06 -7.71
N ILE A 48 -3.69 4.36 -7.47
CA ILE A 48 -3.59 2.91 -7.75
C ILE A 48 -4.59 2.13 -6.88
N TRP A 49 -4.67 2.45 -5.59
CA TRP A 49 -5.62 1.83 -4.68
C TRP A 49 -7.07 2.14 -5.06
N GLU A 50 -7.36 3.38 -5.49
CA GLU A 50 -8.70 3.75 -5.97
C GLU A 50 -9.13 2.89 -7.15
N ASN A 51 -8.26 2.70 -8.13
CA ASN A 51 -8.54 1.83 -9.28
C ASN A 51 -8.82 0.37 -8.86
N ILE A 52 -8.04 -0.16 -7.92
CA ILE A 52 -8.23 -1.52 -7.40
C ILE A 52 -9.57 -1.63 -6.66
N ARG A 53 -9.84 -0.69 -5.74
CA ARG A 53 -11.07 -0.61 -4.96
C ARG A 53 -12.28 -0.56 -5.88
N ASP A 54 -12.28 0.35 -6.85
CA ASP A 54 -13.44 0.61 -7.72
C ASP A 54 -13.73 -0.60 -8.63
N ALA A 55 -12.69 -1.23 -9.17
CA ALA A 55 -12.83 -2.45 -9.97
C ALA A 55 -13.45 -3.60 -9.14
N LEU A 56 -12.95 -3.83 -7.92
CA LEU A 56 -13.46 -4.89 -7.05
C LEU A 56 -14.87 -4.59 -6.53
N ASP A 57 -15.17 -3.33 -6.20
CA ASP A 57 -16.47 -2.90 -5.71
C ASP A 57 -17.58 -3.16 -6.75
N VAL A 58 -17.29 -2.94 -8.04
CA VAL A 58 -18.22 -3.31 -9.12
C VAL A 58 -18.48 -4.82 -9.13
N MET A 59 -17.41 -5.64 -9.11
CA MET A 59 -17.52 -7.11 -9.15
C MET A 59 -18.31 -7.66 -7.94
N PHE A 60 -18.16 -7.07 -6.75
CA PHE A 60 -18.93 -7.48 -5.58
C PHE A 60 -20.41 -7.11 -5.68
N LYS A 61 -20.72 -5.94 -6.23
CA LYS A 61 -22.11 -5.50 -6.43
C LYS A 61 -22.85 -6.36 -7.46
N GLU A 62 -22.15 -6.80 -8.52
CA GLU A 62 -22.72 -7.72 -9.52
C GLU A 62 -23.17 -9.06 -8.91
N THR A 63 -22.53 -9.48 -7.82
CA THR A 63 -22.89 -10.70 -7.09
C THR A 63 -23.89 -10.46 -5.94
N GLY A 64 -24.43 -9.24 -5.83
CA GLY A 64 -25.46 -8.88 -4.86
C GLY A 64 -24.96 -8.40 -3.49
N HIS A 65 -23.64 -8.22 -3.33
CA HIS A 65 -23.07 -7.73 -2.07
C HIS A 65 -23.40 -6.24 -1.85
N LYS A 66 -23.44 -5.84 -0.59
CA LYS A 66 -23.66 -4.44 -0.17
C LYS A 66 -22.58 -4.03 0.81
N ASN A 67 -21.97 -2.88 0.55
CA ASN A 67 -20.98 -2.32 1.46
C ASN A 67 -21.65 -1.88 2.77
N ALA A 68 -20.94 -2.09 3.87
CA ALA A 68 -21.31 -1.62 5.19
C ALA A 68 -20.07 -1.02 5.86
N TYR A 69 -20.28 -0.08 6.78
CA TYR A 69 -19.20 0.53 7.56
C TYR A 69 -19.48 0.32 9.04
N PHE A 70 -18.55 -0.34 9.71
CA PHE A 70 -18.61 -0.60 11.14
C PHE A 70 -17.60 0.30 11.88
N PRO A 71 -17.83 0.58 13.17
CA PRO A 71 -16.87 1.33 13.97
C PRO A 71 -15.49 0.65 14.02
N LEU A 72 -14.43 1.43 13.87
CA LEU A 72 -13.05 0.95 14.02
C LEU A 72 -12.75 0.49 15.46
N PHE A 73 -13.34 1.16 16.44
CA PHE A 73 -13.17 0.84 17.86
C PHE A 73 -14.31 -0.03 18.36
N ILE A 74 -13.97 -1.14 19.03
CA ILE A 74 -14.91 -2.03 19.69
C ILE A 74 -14.51 -2.26 21.15
N PRO A 75 -15.45 -2.62 22.04
CA PRO A 75 -15.11 -2.97 23.42
C PRO A 75 -14.10 -4.12 23.50
N LYS A 76 -13.15 -4.04 24.44
CA LYS A 76 -12.14 -5.08 24.67
C LYS A 76 -12.76 -6.47 24.88
N SER A 77 -13.92 -6.53 25.54
CA SER A 77 -14.63 -7.79 25.77
C SER A 77 -15.03 -8.51 24.48
N PHE A 78 -15.19 -7.80 23.36
CA PHE A 78 -15.48 -8.41 22.06
C PHE A 78 -14.21 -8.95 21.40
N LEU A 79 -13.08 -8.24 21.51
CA LEU A 79 -11.78 -8.72 21.02
C LEU A 79 -11.34 -10.02 21.72
N GLN A 80 -11.66 -10.19 23.00
CA GLN A 80 -11.26 -11.35 23.78
C GLN A 80 -12.03 -12.64 23.45
N ARG A 81 -13.02 -12.59 22.55
CA ARG A 81 -13.82 -13.77 22.16
C ARG A 81 -13.20 -14.59 21.01
N GLU A 82 -12.22 -14.04 20.30
CA GLU A 82 -11.50 -14.69 19.18
C GLU A 82 -10.13 -15.26 19.59
N ALA A 83 -9.72 -15.05 20.85
CA ALA A 83 -8.45 -15.51 21.40
C ALA A 83 -8.51 -16.94 21.97
#